data_AF-A0A1F8RJB0-F1
#
_entry.id   AF-A0A1F8RJB0-F1
#
_cell.length_a   1.000
_cell.length_b   1.000
_cell.length_c   1.000
_cell.angle_alpha   90.00
_cell.angle_beta   90.00
_cell.angle_gamma   90.00
#
_symmetry.space_group_name_H-M   'P 1'
#
loop_
_entity.id
_entity.type
_entity.pdbx_description
1 polymer ?
#
loop_
_entity_poly.entity_id
_entity_poly.type
_entity_poly.pdbx_seq_one_letter_code
_entity_poly.pdbx_strand_id
1 'polypeptide(L)'
;MDWRRERVRFTRFLVVGAIGAVVDFGTFNLLTEWLNINAVVASVVSFTAAVTSNFTLNRHWTYPDSRSKPVARQWMQFAMVNLVGLSVRTPLFAFLRGPWTRVAERLPVNWGPLTAQQLGNNLALACAVGVVLIWNFVANRLWTYNDVR
;
A
#
# COMPACT_ATOMS: atom_id res chain seq x y z
N MET A 1 1.93 25.91 -7.85
CA MET A 1 1.94 24.59 -7.18
C MET A 1 1.74 24.84 -5.70
N ASP A 2 0.51 24.67 -5.18
CA ASP A 2 0.22 24.93 -3.77
C ASP A 2 0.65 23.73 -2.91
N TRP A 3 1.91 23.72 -2.49
CA TRP A 3 2.51 22.65 -1.66
C TRP A 3 1.69 22.29 -0.41
N ARG A 4 0.93 23.24 0.16
CA ARG A 4 0.04 22.98 1.31
C ARG A 4 -1.12 22.06 0.96
N ARG A 5 -1.72 22.18 -0.23
CA ARG A 5 -2.86 21.35 -0.64
C ARG A 5 -2.43 19.93 -0.95
N GLU A 6 -1.26 19.75 -1.55
CA GLU A 6 -0.71 18.42 -1.87
C GLU A 6 -0.33 17.65 -0.60
N ARG A 7 0.23 18.32 0.41
CA ARG A 7 0.49 17.68 1.71
C ARG A 7 -0.79 17.17 2.39
N VAL A 8 -1.89 17.93 2.34
CA VAL A 8 -3.18 17.50 2.90
C VAL A 8 -3.77 16.33 2.10
N ARG A 9 -3.63 16.33 0.77
CA ARG A 9 -4.05 15.20 -0.07
C ARG A 9 -3.20 13.96 0.20
N PHE A 10 -1.90 14.12 0.43
CA PHE A 10 -0.99 13.05 0.81
C PHE A 10 -1.34 12.46 2.18
N THR A 11 -1.60 13.29 3.20
CA THR A 11 -2.00 12.78 4.53
C THR A 11 -3.35 12.07 4.49
N ARG A 12 -4.33 12.58 3.73
CA ARG A 12 -5.60 11.86 3.51
C ARG A 12 -5.38 10.54 2.78
N PHE A 13 -4.53 10.52 1.76
CA PHE A 13 -4.16 9.29 1.06
C PHE A 13 -3.50 8.26 2.01
N LEU A 14 -2.63 8.71 2.91
CA LEU A 14 -2.05 7.86 3.96
C LEU A 14 -3.13 7.29 4.89
N VAL A 15 -4.05 8.13 5.37
CA VAL A 15 -5.15 7.69 6.25
C VAL A 15 -6.03 6.66 5.54
N VAL A 16 -6.41 6.93 4.28
CA VAL A 16 -7.17 5.98 3.48
C VAL A 16 -6.40 4.68 3.31
N GLY A 17 -5.12 4.75 2.93
CA GLY A 17 -4.26 3.58 2.81
C GLY A 17 -4.17 2.74 4.10
N ALA A 18 -4.10 3.40 5.26
CA ALA A 18 -4.12 2.74 6.56
C ALA A 18 -5.45 2.03 6.83
N ILE A 19 -6.59 2.67 6.51
CA ILE A 19 -7.91 2.04 6.60
C ILE A 19 -8.00 0.83 5.67
N GLY A 20 -7.51 0.93 4.43
CA GLY A 20 -7.45 -0.20 3.52
C GLY A 20 -6.61 -1.35 4.05
N ALA A 21 -5.48 -1.06 4.69
CA ALA A 21 -4.67 -2.10 5.34
C ALA A 21 -5.46 -2.81 6.46
N VAL A 22 -6.16 -2.06 7.30
CA VAL A 22 -7.03 -2.64 8.34
C VAL A 22 -8.13 -3.53 7.72
N VAL A 23 -8.75 -3.08 6.63
CA VAL A 23 -9.76 -3.87 5.89
C VAL A 23 -9.15 -5.13 5.30
N ASP A 24 -7.95 -5.06 4.72
CA ASP A 24 -7.24 -6.21 4.15
C ASP A 24 -6.94 -7.25 5.25
N PHE A 25 -6.27 -6.83 6.31
CA PHE A 25 -5.92 -7.71 7.43
C PHE A 25 -7.17 -8.31 8.08
N GLY A 26 -8.20 -7.49 8.36
CA GLY A 26 -9.45 -7.96 8.96
C GLY A 26 -10.16 -8.98 8.08
N THR A 27 -10.26 -8.70 6.77
CA THR A 27 -10.92 -9.60 5.81
C THR A 27 -10.14 -10.88 5.61
N PHE A 28 -8.81 -10.80 5.49
CA PHE A 28 -7.95 -11.98 5.35
C PHE A 28 -8.11 -12.92 6.54
N ASN A 29 -7.97 -12.41 7.77
CA ASN A 29 -8.08 -13.23 8.99
C ASN A 29 -9.49 -13.83 9.14
N LEU A 30 -10.54 -13.06 8.84
CA LEU A 30 -11.91 -13.59 8.85
C LEU A 30 -12.08 -14.77 7.87
N LEU A 31 -11.57 -14.63 6.65
CA LEU A 31 -11.69 -15.66 5.61
C LEU A 31 -10.85 -16.90 5.93
N THR A 32 -9.63 -16.73 6.44
CA THR A 32 -8.73 -17.86 6.74
C THR A 32 -9.06 -18.55 8.05
N GLU A 33 -9.34 -17.81 9.12
CA GLU A 33 -9.52 -18.38 10.46
C GLU A 33 -10.97 -18.81 10.71
N TRP A 34 -11.97 -18.04 10.27
CA TRP A 34 -13.36 -18.34 10.59
C TRP A 34 -14.03 -19.17 9.50
N LEU A 35 -13.69 -18.91 8.23
CA LEU A 35 -14.29 -19.58 7.08
C LEU A 35 -13.41 -20.69 6.49
N ASN A 36 -12.20 -20.89 7.02
CA ASN A 36 -11.23 -21.91 6.55
C ASN A 36 -10.99 -21.88 5.03
N ILE A 37 -11.09 -20.70 4.42
CA ILE A 37 -10.82 -20.52 3.00
C ILE A 37 -9.31 -20.58 2.77
N ASN A 38 -8.92 -21.16 1.64
CA ASN A 38 -7.52 -21.22 1.21
C ASN A 38 -6.87 -19.82 1.24
N ALA A 39 -5.67 -19.72 1.80
CA ALA A 39 -4.95 -18.45 1.98
C ALA A 39 -4.75 -17.65 0.69
N VAL A 40 -4.58 -18.33 -0.46
CA VAL A 40 -4.43 -17.66 -1.75
C VAL A 40 -5.74 -16.97 -2.15
N VAL A 41 -6.87 -17.68 -2.04
CA VAL A 41 -8.20 -17.13 -2.37
C VAL A 41 -8.55 -16.02 -1.38
N ALA A 42 -8.31 -16.24 -0.08
CA ALA A 42 -8.53 -15.24 0.95
C ALA A 42 -7.71 -13.96 0.69
N SER A 43 -6.45 -14.09 0.28
CA SER A 43 -5.57 -12.96 -0.06
C SER A 43 -6.08 -12.16 -1.27
N VAL A 44 -6.59 -12.83 -2.30
CA VAL A 44 -7.14 -12.13 -3.48
C VAL A 44 -8.42 -11.37 -3.11
N VAL A 45 -9.31 -11.98 -2.32
CA VAL A 45 -10.56 -11.35 -1.88
C VAL A 45 -10.29 -10.18 -0.95
N SER A 46 -9.42 -10.35 0.05
CA SER A 46 -9.06 -9.31 1.02
C SER A 46 -8.40 -8.12 0.33
N PHE A 47 -7.46 -8.37 -0.59
CA PHE A 47 -6.81 -7.32 -1.36
C PHE A 47 -7.81 -6.54 -2.22
N THR A 48 -8.74 -7.25 -2.87
CA THR A 48 -9.79 -6.61 -3.70
C THR A 48 -10.72 -5.75 -2.85
N ALA A 49 -11.11 -6.22 -1.67
CA ALA A 49 -11.93 -5.46 -0.72
C ALA A 49 -11.19 -4.20 -0.22
N ALA A 50 -9.91 -4.33 0.11
CA ALA A 50 -9.07 -3.22 0.53
C ALA A 50 -8.88 -2.16 -0.56
N VAL A 51 -8.58 -2.58 -1.80
CA VAL A 51 -8.48 -1.68 -2.96
C VAL A 51 -9.80 -0.94 -3.21
N THR A 52 -10.93 -1.64 -3.09
CA THR A 52 -12.26 -1.05 -3.30
C THR A 52 -12.63 -0.06 -2.19
N SER A 53 -12.33 -0.38 -0.93
CA SER A 53 -12.49 0.54 0.20
C SER A 53 -11.62 1.80 0.01
N ASN A 54 -10.34 1.61 -0.34
CA ASN A 54 -9.41 2.70 -0.60
C ASN A 54 -9.85 3.58 -1.77
N PHE A 55 -10.35 2.98 -2.85
CA PHE A 55 -10.88 3.74 -3.97
C PHE A 55 -12.10 4.57 -3.56
N THR A 56 -13.04 3.95 -2.82
CA THR A 56 -14.28 4.59 -2.37
C THR A 56 -13.98 5.78 -1.47
N LEU A 57 -13.10 5.60 -0.48
CA LEU A 57 -12.67 6.67 0.42
C LEU A 57 -11.89 7.76 -0.32
N ASN A 58 -10.97 7.40 -1.22
CA ASN A 58 -10.24 8.40 -1.99
C ASN A 58 -11.17 9.20 -2.92
N ARG A 59 -12.18 8.58 -3.51
CA ARG A 59 -13.18 9.26 -4.36
C ARG A 59 -14.07 10.21 -3.56
N HIS A 60 -14.54 9.80 -2.37
CA HIS A 60 -15.50 10.60 -1.60
C HIS A 60 -14.85 11.65 -0.70
N TRP A 61 -13.63 11.40 -0.20
CA TRP A 61 -13.00 12.25 0.80
C TRP A 61 -11.71 12.92 0.34
N THR A 62 -10.81 12.19 -0.33
CA THR A 62 -9.54 12.76 -0.81
C THR A 62 -9.72 13.62 -2.06
N TYR A 63 -10.57 13.16 -3.00
CA TYR A 63 -10.78 13.76 -4.32
C TYR A 63 -12.28 13.84 -4.69
N PRO A 64 -13.11 14.57 -3.91
CA PRO A 64 -14.55 14.70 -4.16
C PRO A 64 -14.87 15.32 -5.53
N ASP A 65 -13.94 16.08 -6.10
CA ASP A 65 -14.09 16.74 -7.42
C ASP A 65 -13.90 15.77 -8.60
N SER A 66 -13.36 14.57 -8.36
CA SER A 66 -13.14 13.55 -9.40
C SER A 66 -14.42 12.77 -9.79
N ARG A 67 -15.58 13.17 -9.23
CA ARG A 67 -16.87 12.50 -9.42
C ARG A 67 -17.43 12.58 -10.85
N SER A 68 -16.89 13.46 -11.69
CA SER A 68 -17.31 13.64 -13.08
C SER A 68 -16.95 12.47 -14.00
N LYS A 69 -16.00 11.60 -13.62
CA LYS A 69 -15.60 10.43 -14.42
C LYS A 69 -16.39 9.16 -14.08
N PRO A 70 -16.54 8.23 -15.06
CA PRO A 70 -17.14 6.91 -14.84
C PRO A 70 -16.41 6.12 -13.74
N VAL A 71 -17.17 5.61 -12.77
CA VAL A 71 -16.66 4.92 -11.58
C VAL A 71 -15.80 3.71 -11.94
N ALA A 72 -16.26 2.88 -12.89
CA ALA A 72 -15.57 1.66 -13.30
C ALA A 72 -14.17 1.95 -13.89
N ARG A 73 -14.04 3.02 -14.69
CA ARG A 73 -12.76 3.40 -15.30
C ARG A 73 -11.75 3.84 -14.25
N GLN A 74 -12.17 4.68 -13.30
CA GLN A 74 -11.26 5.14 -12.24
C GLN A 74 -10.92 4.04 -11.24
N TRP A 75 -11.86 3.13 -10.96
CA TRP A 75 -11.56 1.94 -10.16
C TRP A 75 -10.52 1.06 -10.84
N MET A 76 -10.66 0.80 -12.14
CA MET A 76 -9.70 -0.01 -12.91
C MET A 76 -8.32 0.66 -12.96
N GLN A 77 -8.25 1.99 -13.16
CA GLN A 77 -6.99 2.74 -13.10
C GLN A 77 -6.35 2.65 -11.71
N PHE A 78 -7.13 2.84 -10.65
CA PHE A 78 -6.65 2.73 -9.27
C PHE A 78 -6.13 1.31 -8.96
N ALA A 79 -6.87 0.28 -9.38
CA ALA A 79 -6.47 -1.11 -9.23
C ALA A 79 -5.18 -1.42 -10.01
N MET A 80 -5.07 -0.96 -11.25
CA MET A 80 -3.85 -1.12 -12.06
C MET A 80 -2.63 -0.45 -11.41
N VAL A 81 -2.78 0.77 -10.89
CA VAL A 81 -1.68 1.46 -10.19
C VAL A 81 -1.23 0.66 -8.96
N ASN A 82 -2.17 0.16 -8.15
CA ASN A 82 -1.85 -0.64 -6.96
C ASN A 82 -1.21 -2.00 -7.33
N LEU A 83 -1.68 -2.65 -8.40
CA LEU A 83 -1.08 -3.89 -8.90
C LEU A 83 0.36 -3.66 -9.38
N VAL A 84 0.61 -2.61 -10.16
CA VAL A 84 1.98 -2.23 -10.57
C VAL A 84 2.84 -1.92 -9.35
N GLY A 85 2.29 -1.19 -8.36
CA GLY A 85 2.96 -0.94 -7.09
C GLY A 85 3.35 -2.24 -6.38
N LEU A 86 2.46 -3.24 -6.34
CA LEU A 86 2.76 -4.56 -5.78
C LEU A 86 3.87 -5.27 -6.57
N SER A 87 3.80 -5.25 -7.90
CA SER A 87 4.82 -5.85 -8.78
C SER A 87 6.19 -5.19 -8.62
N VAL A 88 6.26 -3.91 -8.23
CA VAL A 88 7.52 -3.23 -7.88
C VAL A 88 7.96 -3.57 -6.46
N ARG A 89 7.02 -3.65 -5.51
CA ARG A 89 7.27 -3.96 -4.10
C ARG A 89 8.04 -5.26 -3.92
N THR A 90 7.57 -6.32 -4.56
CA THR A 90 8.06 -7.69 -4.36
C THR A 90 9.54 -7.86 -4.74
N PRO A 91 9.99 -7.51 -5.97
CA PRO A 91 11.39 -7.61 -6.34
C PRO A 91 12.26 -6.61 -5.56
N LEU A 92 11.76 -5.42 -5.26
CA LEU A 92 12.49 -4.44 -4.47
C LEU A 92 12.76 -4.95 -3.04
N PHE A 93 11.76 -5.56 -2.39
CA PHE A 93 11.94 -6.23 -1.10
C PHE A 93 12.96 -7.35 -1.18
N ALA A 94 12.85 -8.23 -2.19
CA ALA A 94 13.78 -9.35 -2.37
C ALA A 94 15.23 -8.86 -2.54
N PHE A 95 15.44 -7.78 -3.31
CA PHE A 95 16.74 -7.17 -3.51
C PHE A 95 17.29 -6.49 -2.24
N LEU A 96 16.46 -5.75 -1.52
CA LEU A 96 16.86 -4.99 -0.33
C LEU A 96 17.10 -5.87 0.91
N ARG A 97 16.43 -7.03 1.00
CA ARG A 97 16.54 -7.96 2.14
C ARG A 97 17.99 -8.36 2.43
N GLY A 98 18.75 -8.73 1.40
CA GLY A 98 20.14 -9.18 1.54
C GLY A 98 21.08 -8.11 2.11
N PRO A 99 21.17 -6.91 1.49
CA PRO A 99 21.96 -5.79 2.00
C PRO A 99 21.61 -5.39 3.43
N TRP A 100 20.31 -5.28 3.76
CA TRP A 100 19.88 -4.87 5.09
C TRP A 100 20.20 -5.90 6.17
N THR A 101 20.06 -7.19 5.90
CA THR A 101 20.47 -8.24 6.84
C THR A 101 21.98 -8.19 7.11
N ARG A 102 22.80 -8.01 6.08
CA ARG A 102 24.27 -7.87 6.26
C ARG A 102 24.67 -6.65 7.08
N VAL A 103 23.95 -5.54 6.93
CA VAL A 103 24.17 -4.35 7.77
C VAL A 103 23.78 -4.64 9.21
N ALA A 104 22.63 -5.29 9.44
CA ALA A 104 22.15 -5.64 10.77
C ALA A 104 23.10 -6.61 11.51
N GLU A 105 23.69 -7.58 10.81
CA GLU A 105 24.68 -8.52 11.36
C GLU A 105 26.01 -7.87 11.76
N ARG A 106 26.40 -6.78 11.08
CA ARG A 106 27.67 -6.07 11.34
C ARG A 106 27.60 -5.10 12.51
N LEU A 107 26.40 -4.78 12.98
CA LEU A 107 26.22 -3.85 14.10
C LEU A 107 26.34 -4.63 15.41
N PRO A 108 27.32 -4.31 16.29
CA PRO A 108 27.48 -4.96 17.59
C PRO A 108 26.47 -4.41 18.59
N VAL A 109 25.17 -4.51 18.27
CA VAL A 109 24.05 -4.00 19.06
C VAL A 109 23.14 -5.17 19.40
N ASN A 110 22.81 -5.31 20.68
CA ASN A 110 21.87 -6.33 21.11
C ASN A 110 20.44 -5.85 20.82
N TRP A 111 19.85 -6.33 19.72
CA TRP A 111 18.52 -5.92 19.24
C TRP A 111 17.35 -6.49 20.07
N GLY A 112 17.62 -6.95 21.30
CA GLY A 112 16.64 -7.57 22.18
C GLY A 112 16.15 -8.92 21.64
N PRO A 113 14.83 -9.18 21.61
CA PRO A 113 14.29 -10.46 21.12
C PRO A 113 14.30 -10.57 19.58
N LEU A 114 14.65 -9.51 18.85
CA LEU A 114 14.65 -9.49 17.40
C LEU A 114 15.98 -10.01 16.84
N THR A 115 15.91 -11.03 15.99
CA THR A 115 17.09 -11.51 15.25
C THR A 115 17.53 -10.48 14.20
N ALA A 116 18.83 -10.43 13.88
CA ALA A 116 19.37 -9.56 12.83
C ALA A 116 18.66 -9.76 11.48
N GLN A 117 18.24 -10.99 11.19
CA GLN A 117 17.46 -11.32 10.00
C GLN A 117 16.03 -10.76 10.04
N GLN A 118 15.35 -10.78 11.19
CA GLN A 118 14.05 -10.12 11.33
C GLN A 118 14.16 -8.60 11.16
N LEU A 119 15.21 -7.98 11.71
CA LEU A 119 15.46 -6.55 11.55
C LEU A 119 15.72 -6.19 10.08
N GLY A 120 16.61 -6.92 9.40
CA GLY A 120 16.91 -6.71 7.98
C GLY A 120 15.67 -6.83 7.10
N ASN A 121 14.79 -7.79 7.39
CA ASN A 121 13.52 -7.97 6.68
C ASN A 121 12.58 -6.78 6.90
N ASN A 122 12.43 -6.33 8.14
CA ASN A 122 11.54 -5.21 8.47
C ASN A 122 12.01 -3.89 7.84
N LEU A 123 13.32 -3.63 7.83
CA LEU A 123 13.90 -2.45 7.17
C LEU A 123 13.72 -2.51 5.65
N ALA A 124 14.02 -3.65 5.02
CA ALA A 124 13.79 -3.85 3.59
C ALA A 124 12.31 -3.68 3.22
N LEU A 125 11.41 -4.21 4.05
CA LEU A 125 9.97 -4.07 3.87
C LEU A 125 9.52 -2.61 4.00
N ALA A 126 10.01 -1.89 5.01
CA ALA A 126 9.69 -0.48 5.22
C ALA A 126 10.14 0.39 4.03
N CYS A 127 11.36 0.19 3.53
CA CYS A 127 11.85 0.87 2.34
C CYS A 127 10.99 0.55 1.10
N ALA A 128 10.69 -0.73 0.86
CA ALA A 128 9.88 -1.14 -0.28
C ALA A 128 8.46 -0.56 -0.21
N VAL A 129 7.82 -0.57 0.96
CA VAL A 129 6.51 0.04 1.19
C VAL A 129 6.57 1.55 0.98
N GLY A 130 7.60 2.23 1.46
CA GLY A 130 7.77 3.67 1.25
C GLY A 130 7.85 4.06 -0.22
N VAL A 131 8.63 3.34 -1.02
CA VAL A 131 8.74 3.56 -2.48
C VAL A 131 7.39 3.36 -3.17
N VAL A 132 6.71 2.27 -2.83
CA VAL A 132 5.41 1.91 -3.43
C VAL A 132 4.33 2.91 -3.04
N LEU A 133 4.40 3.47 -1.83
CA LEU A 133 3.49 4.49 -1.36
C LEU A 133 3.65 5.78 -2.18
N ILE A 134 4.88 6.21 -2.41
CA ILE A 134 5.18 7.37 -3.27
C ILE A 134 4.69 7.11 -4.69
N TRP A 135 5.00 5.93 -5.24
CA TRP A 135 4.52 5.51 -6.57
C TRP A 135 2.99 5.56 -6.65
N ASN A 136 2.29 4.93 -5.70
CA ASN A 136 0.83 4.88 -5.68
C ASN A 136 0.23 6.28 -5.56
N PHE A 137 0.80 7.17 -4.76
CA PHE A 137 0.33 8.55 -4.65
C PHE A 137 0.52 9.33 -5.96
N VAL A 138 1.74 9.29 -6.52
CA VAL A 138 2.08 10.05 -7.74
C VAL A 138 1.32 9.53 -8.94
N ALA A 139 1.30 8.22 -9.17
CA ALA A 139 0.61 7.61 -10.29
C ALA A 139 -0.91 7.84 -10.21
N ASN A 140 -1.53 7.69 -9.03
CA ASN A 140 -2.95 8.00 -8.89
C ASN A 140 -3.23 9.50 -9.06
N ARG A 141 -2.34 10.38 -8.59
CA ARG A 141 -2.50 11.83 -8.77
C ARG A 141 -2.42 12.24 -10.23
N LEU A 142 -1.45 11.71 -10.97
CA LEU A 142 -1.16 12.06 -12.36
C LEU A 142 -2.05 11.35 -13.39
N TRP A 143 -2.59 10.17 -13.05
CA TRP A 143 -3.38 9.37 -13.99
C TRP A 143 -4.84 9.23 -13.57
N THR A 144 -5.11 8.70 -12.38
CA THR A 144 -6.47 8.43 -11.89
C THR A 144 -7.26 9.71 -11.58
N TYR A 145 -6.58 10.71 -11.02
CA TYR A 145 -7.18 11.98 -10.55
C TYR A 145 -6.63 13.21 -11.28
N ASN A 146 -6.23 13.04 -12.53
CA ASN A 146 -5.60 14.11 -13.32
C ASN A 146 -6.53 15.32 -13.60
N ASP A 147 -7.85 15.16 -13.46
CA ASP A 147 -8.82 16.24 -13.70
C ASP A 147 -9.01 17.16 -12.49
N VAL A 148 -8.49 16.77 -11.32
CA VAL A 148 -8.65 17.55 -10.09
C VAL A 148 -7.63 18.69 -10.09
N ARG A 149 -8.12 19.93 -10.28
CA ARG A 149 -7.34 21.16 -10.20
C ARG A 149 -6.88 21.48 -8.76
#